data_AF-A0A4Q4Y801-F1
#
_entry.id   AF-A0A4Q4Y801-F1
#
_cell.length_a   1.000
_cell.length_b   1.000
_cell.length_c   1.000
_cell.angle_alpha   90.00
_cell.angle_beta   90.00
_cell.angle_gamma   90.00
#
_symmetry.space_group_name_H-M   'P 1'
#
loop_
_entity.id
_entity.type
_entity.pdbx_description
1 polymer ?
#
loop_
_entity_poly.entity_id
_entity_poly.type
_entity_poly.pdbx_seq_one_letter_code
_entity_poly.pdbx_strand_id
1 'polypeptide(L)'
;MVSSKLVAATLLSAGGSAYAQDVYATFTVNCQPLTVQAAGPIVSPSADLSDHVHSAIAGTNFFAGTTPANALTSAATTCDTELDRSIYWVPQLYLHRGRQQAQDGRVQGIRQAVYYQNRACNYEPGRTSCPSYKINFAGPFSEGLQMVAGHLIKRAFDPSDIEQRAVNHLCFLRGGGSVQTNSVPLEQCIDIRSQMCYPDSRYGVYNGGVCPKSHPIAVITIFYEFFLNTSKYKDRNFVFARGDETGYGFHGDFGKPPAIHTDLQRLGDAHRTCTGREGIDAPSCSLNVGVNGTPDTATPRSPVAQLPGGKIPLGETPVRVKRSRVMAEEY
;
A
#
# COMPACT_ATOMS: atom_id res chain seq x y z
N MET A 1 39.77 49.53 41.83
CA MET A 1 40.14 48.23 41.22
C MET A 1 39.04 47.24 41.53
N VAL A 2 38.14 46.98 40.57
CA VAL A 2 37.13 45.92 40.69
C VAL A 2 37.23 45.08 39.42
N SER A 3 37.53 43.80 39.62
CA SER A 3 37.93 42.83 38.61
C SER A 3 36.76 42.40 37.74
N SER A 4 36.88 42.59 36.43
CA SER A 4 36.01 42.02 35.42
C SER A 4 36.22 40.51 35.34
N LYS A 5 35.19 39.72 35.67
CA LYS A 5 35.11 38.31 35.27
C LYS A 5 33.87 38.10 34.41
N LEU A 6 34.14 37.82 33.14
CA LEU A 6 33.20 37.30 32.15
C LEU A 6 32.43 36.11 32.72
N VAL A 7 31.10 36.20 32.74
CA VAL A 7 30.23 35.03 32.92
C VAL A 7 30.12 34.37 31.55
N ALA A 8 30.82 33.25 31.36
CA ALA A 8 30.63 32.40 30.20
C ALA A 8 29.29 31.67 30.34
N ALA A 9 28.30 32.07 29.54
CA ALA A 9 27.06 31.32 29.41
C ALA A 9 27.37 29.98 28.74
N THR A 10 27.39 28.92 29.53
CA THR A 10 27.46 27.55 29.03
C THR A 10 26.14 27.25 28.34
N LEU A 11 26.13 27.29 27.01
CA LEU A 11 25.06 26.72 26.19
C LEU A 11 25.01 25.22 26.51
N LEU A 12 24.12 24.82 27.41
CA LEU A 12 23.62 23.45 27.42
C LEU A 12 22.88 23.27 26.10
N SER A 13 23.57 22.74 25.09
CA SER A 13 22.91 22.06 24.00
C SER A 13 22.09 20.94 24.64
N ALA A 14 20.79 21.19 24.80
CA ALA A 14 19.82 20.13 25.01
C ALA A 14 20.08 19.14 23.87
N GLY A 15 20.69 18.01 24.22
CA GLY A 15 20.84 16.88 23.33
C GLY A 15 19.45 16.52 22.88
N GLY A 16 19.09 16.97 21.67
CA GLY A 16 17.96 16.43 20.97
C GLY A 16 18.19 14.93 20.95
N SER A 17 17.34 14.19 21.65
CA SER A 17 17.17 12.77 21.40
C SER A 17 16.87 12.66 19.91
N ALA A 18 17.92 12.43 19.13
CA ALA A 18 17.78 11.70 17.90
C ALA A 18 17.12 10.40 18.33
N TYR A 19 15.80 10.34 18.20
CA TYR A 19 15.16 9.09 17.91
C TYR A 19 15.98 8.53 16.76
N ALA A 20 16.83 7.56 17.06
CA ALA A 20 17.44 6.73 16.05
C ALA A 20 16.25 6.27 15.23
N GLN A 21 16.11 6.79 14.01
CA GLN A 21 15.14 6.25 13.08
C GLN A 21 15.50 4.78 12.99
N ASP A 22 14.58 3.91 13.41
CA ASP A 22 14.62 2.50 13.06
C ASP A 22 14.65 2.47 11.53
N VAL A 23 15.85 2.41 10.95
CA VAL A 23 16.03 2.31 9.50
C VAL A 23 15.67 0.89 9.12
N TYR A 24 14.37 0.57 9.14
CA TYR A 24 13.85 -0.52 8.36
C TYR A 24 14.23 -0.20 6.92
N ALA A 25 15.14 -0.98 6.33
CA ALA A 25 15.52 -0.82 4.94
C ALA A 25 14.24 -0.86 4.08
N THR A 26 13.83 0.33 3.61
CA THR A 26 12.53 0.60 3.01
C THR A 26 12.77 1.31 1.69
N PHE A 27 12.15 0.82 0.63
CA PHE A 27 11.97 1.61 -0.59
C PHE A 27 10.48 1.77 -0.87
N THR A 28 10.14 2.82 -1.59
CA THR A 28 8.76 3.16 -1.92
C THR A 28 8.60 3.15 -3.42
N VAL A 29 7.50 2.55 -3.88
CA VAL A 29 7.06 2.59 -5.27
C VAL A 29 5.81 3.47 -5.30
N ASN A 30 5.86 4.59 -6.02
CA ASN A 30 4.72 5.49 -6.15
C ASN A 30 3.99 5.16 -7.45
N CYS A 31 2.67 5.10 -7.40
CA CYS A 31 1.83 4.72 -8.52
C CYS A 31 0.66 5.69 -8.69
N GLN A 32 0.13 5.70 -9.91
CA GLN A 32 -1.17 6.32 -10.23
C GLN A 32 -2.27 5.26 -10.32
N PRO A 33 -3.55 5.65 -10.15
CA PRO A 33 -4.69 4.78 -10.41
C PRO A 33 -4.62 4.20 -11.82
N LEU A 34 -4.67 2.86 -11.93
CA LEU A 34 -4.77 2.17 -13.21
C LEU A 34 -6.23 2.11 -13.66
N THR A 35 -7.10 1.58 -12.81
CA THR A 35 -8.52 1.41 -13.12
C THR A 35 -9.36 1.32 -11.84
N VAL A 36 -10.67 1.51 -11.98
CA VAL A 36 -11.65 1.25 -10.94
C VAL A 36 -12.76 0.42 -11.55
N GLN A 37 -12.88 -0.82 -11.10
CA GLN A 37 -13.81 -1.80 -11.67
C GLN A 37 -14.19 -2.87 -10.64
N ALA A 38 -15.31 -3.55 -10.87
CA ALA A 38 -15.73 -4.70 -10.07
C ALA A 38 -14.96 -5.95 -10.50
N ALA A 39 -13.65 -5.97 -10.29
CA ALA A 39 -12.80 -7.14 -10.55
C ALA A 39 -11.95 -7.45 -9.32
N GLY A 40 -11.97 -8.70 -8.87
CA GLY A 40 -11.24 -9.19 -7.70
C GLY A 40 -10.62 -10.56 -7.99
N PRO A 41 -9.53 -10.63 -8.77
CA PRO A 41 -9.06 -11.90 -9.36
C PRO A 41 -8.56 -12.94 -8.36
N ILE A 42 -8.24 -12.54 -7.12
CA ILE A 42 -7.85 -13.45 -6.03
C ILE A 42 -9.08 -14.09 -5.38
N VAL A 43 -10.07 -13.27 -5.00
CA VAL A 43 -11.24 -13.72 -4.23
C VAL A 43 -12.36 -14.27 -5.12
N SER A 44 -12.52 -13.70 -6.32
CA SER A 44 -13.55 -14.07 -7.30
C SER A 44 -12.93 -14.28 -8.67
N PRO A 45 -12.04 -15.28 -8.83
CA PRO A 45 -11.32 -15.51 -10.08
C PRO A 45 -12.28 -15.76 -11.25
N SER A 46 -12.07 -15.02 -12.34
CA SER A 46 -12.83 -15.14 -13.60
C SER A 46 -14.33 -14.84 -13.50
N ALA A 47 -14.81 -14.29 -12.39
CA ALA A 47 -16.19 -13.86 -12.27
C ALA A 47 -16.46 -12.64 -13.16
N ASP A 48 -17.62 -12.59 -13.81
CA ASP A 48 -18.03 -11.43 -14.63
C ASP A 48 -18.05 -10.12 -13.83
N LEU A 49 -18.37 -10.21 -12.53
CA LEU A 49 -18.30 -9.12 -11.56
C LEU A 49 -17.82 -9.67 -10.22
N SER A 50 -16.88 -8.96 -9.60
CA SER A 50 -16.56 -9.11 -8.17
C SER A 50 -17.73 -8.62 -7.31
N ASP A 51 -17.82 -9.15 -6.08
CA ASP A 51 -18.77 -8.72 -5.05
C ASP A 51 -18.81 -7.19 -4.84
N HIS A 52 -17.68 -6.51 -5.07
CA HIS A 52 -17.58 -5.06 -4.92
C HIS A 52 -16.52 -4.45 -5.86
N VAL A 53 -16.56 -3.13 -5.98
CA VAL A 53 -15.64 -2.34 -6.83
C VAL A 53 -14.32 -2.08 -6.12
N HIS A 54 -13.23 -2.28 -6.83
CA HIS A 54 -11.88 -1.98 -6.36
C HIS A 54 -11.24 -0.87 -7.18
N SER A 55 -10.35 -0.11 -6.55
CA SER A 55 -9.35 0.70 -7.25
C SER A 55 -8.07 -0.10 -7.33
N ALA A 56 -7.58 -0.31 -8.56
CA ALA A 56 -6.34 -1.02 -8.84
C ALA A 56 -5.25 -0.07 -9.34
N ILE A 57 -4.00 -0.40 -9.04
CA ILE A 57 -2.78 0.31 -9.46
C ILE A 57 -1.72 -0.66 -9.98
N ALA A 58 -0.65 -0.09 -10.55
CA ALA A 58 0.57 -0.76 -10.99
C ALA A 58 0.43 -1.52 -12.33
N GLY A 59 0.61 -2.84 -12.34
CA GLY A 59 0.71 -3.65 -13.56
C GLY A 59 -0.54 -3.57 -14.47
N THR A 60 -0.32 -3.37 -15.77
CA THR A 60 -1.41 -3.15 -16.73
C THR A 60 -2.22 -4.38 -17.09
N ASN A 61 -1.85 -5.59 -16.71
CA ASN A 61 -2.65 -6.79 -17.03
C ASN A 61 -3.69 -7.12 -15.95
N PHE A 62 -4.50 -6.14 -15.55
CA PHE A 62 -5.54 -6.29 -14.53
C PHE A 62 -6.95 -6.42 -15.12
N PHE A 63 -7.57 -7.60 -14.93
CA PHE A 63 -8.93 -7.96 -15.31
C PHE A 63 -9.41 -9.14 -14.44
N ALA A 64 -10.69 -9.51 -14.51
CA ALA A 64 -11.25 -10.55 -13.64
C ALA A 64 -10.54 -11.91 -13.68
N GLY A 65 -9.96 -12.28 -14.83
CA GLY A 65 -9.19 -13.51 -15.02
C GLY A 65 -7.68 -13.35 -14.79
N THR A 66 -7.22 -12.23 -14.23
CA THR A 66 -5.79 -12.05 -13.93
C THR A 66 -5.33 -13.09 -12.93
N THR A 67 -4.45 -13.97 -13.38
CA THR A 67 -3.70 -14.88 -12.51
C THR A 67 -2.39 -14.21 -12.09
N PRO A 68 -1.72 -14.73 -11.04
CA PRO A 68 -0.35 -14.32 -10.74
C PRO A 68 0.54 -14.39 -11.98
N ALA A 69 0.47 -15.49 -12.74
CA ALA A 69 1.25 -15.68 -13.96
C ALA A 69 1.01 -14.58 -15.00
N ASN A 70 -0.24 -14.19 -15.22
CA ASN A 70 -0.58 -13.19 -16.23
C ASN A 70 -0.27 -11.76 -15.79
N ALA A 71 -0.19 -11.47 -14.48
CA ALA A 71 0.23 -10.14 -14.01
C ALA A 71 1.64 -9.74 -14.56
N LEU A 72 2.50 -10.70 -14.94
CA LEU A 72 3.82 -10.47 -15.56
C LEU A 72 3.80 -9.97 -16.98
N THR A 73 2.79 -10.38 -17.74
CA THR A 73 2.66 -9.99 -19.13
C THR A 73 2.08 -8.58 -19.24
N SER A 74 1.97 -7.86 -18.12
CA SER A 74 1.77 -6.42 -18.09
C SER A 74 2.82 -5.76 -18.97
N ALA A 75 2.37 -5.15 -20.06
CA ALA A 75 3.23 -4.44 -20.99
C ALA A 75 3.83 -3.16 -20.37
N ALA A 76 3.22 -2.65 -19.29
CA ALA A 76 3.65 -1.45 -18.57
C ALA A 76 3.20 -1.50 -17.10
N THR A 77 3.57 -0.46 -16.34
CA THR A 77 3.11 -0.19 -14.97
C THR A 77 2.76 1.29 -14.83
N THR A 78 1.83 1.63 -13.93
CA THR A 78 1.52 3.03 -13.59
C THR A 78 2.48 3.63 -12.55
N CYS A 79 3.48 2.84 -12.11
CA CYS A 79 4.41 3.22 -11.06
C CYS A 79 5.69 3.87 -11.59
N ASP A 80 6.40 4.58 -10.69
CA ASP A 80 7.73 5.13 -10.94
C ASP A 80 8.83 4.06 -11.06
N THR A 81 8.59 2.86 -10.52
CA THR A 81 9.50 1.71 -10.60
C THR A 81 9.02 0.73 -11.66
N GLU A 82 9.64 0.73 -12.85
CA GLU A 82 9.22 -0.09 -14.00
C GLU A 82 9.31 -1.61 -13.74
N LEU A 83 10.23 -2.02 -12.87
CA LEU A 83 10.35 -3.42 -12.44
C LEU A 83 9.15 -3.90 -11.63
N ASP A 84 8.41 -2.99 -10.98
CA ASP A 84 7.22 -3.37 -10.24
C ASP A 84 6.00 -3.46 -11.17
N ARG A 85 5.75 -4.68 -11.63
CA ARG A 85 4.54 -5.09 -12.37
C ARG A 85 3.55 -5.85 -11.51
N SER A 86 3.73 -5.84 -10.18
CA SER A 86 2.73 -6.37 -9.26
C SER A 86 1.42 -5.60 -9.42
N ILE A 87 0.31 -6.17 -8.96
CA ILE A 87 -0.97 -5.46 -8.98
C ILE A 87 -1.47 -5.35 -7.55
N TYR A 88 -1.90 -4.15 -7.19
CA TYR A 88 -2.42 -3.81 -5.87
C TYR A 88 -3.80 -3.24 -6.03
N TRP A 89 -4.75 -3.68 -5.20
CA TRP A 89 -6.09 -3.12 -5.24
C TRP A 89 -6.75 -3.10 -3.87
N VAL A 90 -7.65 -2.12 -3.69
CA VAL A 90 -8.40 -1.88 -2.46
C VAL A 90 -9.85 -1.50 -2.79
N PRO A 91 -10.80 -1.63 -1.85
CA PRO A 91 -12.17 -1.15 -2.04
C PRO A 91 -12.22 0.32 -2.45
N GLN A 92 -13.00 0.62 -3.48
CA GLN A 92 -13.22 2.00 -3.93
C GLN A 92 -14.07 2.77 -2.91
N LEU A 93 -13.68 4.01 -2.58
CA LEU A 93 -14.47 4.90 -1.72
C LEU A 93 -15.50 5.70 -2.53
N TYR A 94 -16.70 5.84 -1.97
CA TYR A 94 -17.78 6.64 -2.52
C TYR A 94 -18.32 7.60 -1.47
N LEU A 95 -18.86 8.73 -1.91
CA LEU A 95 -19.74 9.56 -1.11
C LEU A 95 -21.17 9.05 -1.25
N HIS A 96 -21.77 8.64 -0.15
CA HIS A 96 -23.15 8.21 -0.08
C HIS A 96 -24.09 9.42 0.08
N ARG A 97 -24.95 9.65 -0.91
CA ARG A 97 -25.99 10.70 -0.90
C ARG A 97 -27.39 10.12 -1.10
N GLY A 98 -27.71 9.04 -0.38
CA GLY A 98 -29.00 8.34 -0.51
C GLY A 98 -29.19 7.70 -1.90
N ARG A 99 -30.45 7.40 -2.25
CA ARG A 99 -30.81 6.50 -3.38
C ARG A 99 -30.45 7.00 -4.78
N GLN A 100 -30.02 8.25 -4.99
CA GLN A 100 -29.98 8.83 -6.34
C GLN A 100 -28.62 8.87 -7.05
N GLN A 101 -27.47 8.67 -6.42
CA GLN A 101 -26.18 8.88 -7.11
C GLN A 101 -25.07 7.92 -6.68
N ALA A 102 -25.11 6.68 -7.18
CA ALA A 102 -23.94 5.80 -7.17
C ALA A 102 -22.88 6.22 -8.21
N GLN A 103 -23.24 7.03 -9.22
CA GLN A 103 -22.31 7.43 -10.30
C GLN A 103 -21.58 8.77 -10.07
N ASP A 104 -22.13 9.70 -9.28
CA ASP A 104 -21.51 11.01 -8.99
C ASP A 104 -20.73 11.03 -7.65
N GLY A 105 -20.85 9.97 -6.86
CA GLY A 105 -20.23 9.86 -5.54
C GLY A 105 -18.79 9.33 -5.54
N ARG A 106 -18.24 8.84 -6.65
CA ARG A 106 -16.92 8.20 -6.65
C ARG A 106 -15.83 9.17 -6.20
N VAL A 107 -15.12 8.80 -5.13
CA VAL A 107 -13.98 9.57 -4.62
C VAL A 107 -12.75 9.26 -5.47
N GLN A 108 -12.09 10.29 -5.97
CA GLN A 108 -10.92 10.11 -6.84
C GLN A 108 -9.70 9.67 -6.03
N GLY A 109 -9.06 8.57 -6.42
CA GLY A 109 -7.69 8.28 -5.99
C GLY A 109 -6.71 9.22 -6.67
N ILE A 110 -5.81 9.85 -5.93
CA ILE A 110 -4.89 10.88 -6.46
C ILE A 110 -3.41 10.50 -6.42
N ARG A 111 -3.04 9.59 -5.52
CA ARG A 111 -1.70 9.03 -5.41
C ARG A 111 -1.78 7.74 -4.63
N GLN A 112 -0.93 6.79 -4.96
CA GLN A 112 -0.74 5.59 -4.17
C GLN A 112 0.74 5.35 -3.94
N ALA A 113 1.09 4.88 -2.75
CA ALA A 113 2.45 4.51 -2.39
C ALA A 113 2.46 3.08 -1.84
N VAL A 114 3.37 2.28 -2.37
CA VAL A 114 3.63 0.91 -1.90
C VAL A 114 5.02 0.89 -1.28
N TYR A 115 5.07 0.56 0.00
CA TYR A 115 6.30 0.45 0.76
C TYR A 115 6.69 -1.00 0.87
N TYR A 116 7.92 -1.27 0.46
CA TYR A 116 8.58 -2.55 0.60
C TYR A 116 9.55 -2.45 1.77
N GLN A 117 9.21 -3.11 2.87
CA GLN A 117 9.82 -2.87 4.17
C GLN A 117 10.43 -4.14 4.75
N ASN A 118 11.67 -4.03 5.21
CA ASN A 118 12.33 -5.13 5.91
C ASN A 118 12.00 -5.12 7.41
N ARG A 119 10.84 -5.68 7.79
CA ARG A 119 10.33 -5.65 9.19
C ARG A 119 10.39 -6.99 9.92
N ALA A 120 10.55 -8.09 9.21
CA ALA A 120 10.58 -9.44 9.77
C ALA A 120 12.00 -10.04 9.69
N CYS A 121 12.25 -11.05 10.51
CA CYS A 121 13.53 -11.75 10.55
C CYS A 121 13.33 -13.26 10.56
N ASN A 122 14.32 -13.98 10.02
CA ASN A 122 14.31 -15.43 9.96
C ASN A 122 14.15 -16.05 11.36
N TYR A 123 13.55 -17.24 11.37
CA TYR A 123 13.45 -18.06 12.57
C TYR A 123 14.84 -18.35 13.13
N GLU A 124 15.01 -18.11 14.43
CA GLU A 124 16.14 -18.61 15.21
C GLU A 124 15.63 -19.16 16.54
N PRO A 125 16.13 -20.33 17.02
CA PRO A 125 15.71 -20.87 18.30
C PRO A 125 15.87 -19.84 19.44
N GLY A 126 14.79 -19.59 20.18
CA GLY A 126 14.77 -18.64 21.29
C GLY A 126 14.61 -17.17 20.88
N ARG A 127 14.55 -16.84 19.58
CA ARG A 127 14.31 -15.47 19.12
C ARG A 127 12.83 -15.10 19.26
N THR A 128 12.57 -13.97 19.89
CA THR A 128 11.22 -13.42 20.13
C THR A 128 10.99 -12.05 19.48
N SER A 129 12.05 -11.40 18.99
CA SER A 129 11.98 -10.11 18.29
C SER A 129 13.09 -9.96 17.26
N CYS A 130 12.95 -8.99 16.34
CA CYS A 130 13.95 -8.71 15.33
C CYS A 130 14.90 -7.59 15.79
N PRO A 131 16.23 -7.81 15.78
CA PRO A 131 17.19 -6.76 16.07
C PRO A 131 17.24 -5.76 14.92
N SER A 132 17.07 -4.45 15.21
CA SER A 132 17.10 -3.36 14.23
C SER A 132 18.42 -3.21 13.47
N TYR A 133 19.51 -3.82 13.95
CA TYR A 133 20.87 -3.68 13.41
C TYR A 133 21.46 -4.96 12.77
N LYS A 134 20.74 -6.10 12.83
CA LYS A 134 21.15 -7.37 12.20
C LYS A 134 20.04 -7.86 11.29
N ILE A 135 19.83 -7.15 10.20
CA ILE A 135 18.90 -7.59 9.17
C ILE A 135 19.56 -8.68 8.33
N ASN A 136 19.26 -9.94 8.64
CA ASN A 136 19.19 -10.93 7.58
C ASN A 136 18.11 -10.42 6.62
N PHE A 137 18.55 -9.89 5.48
CA PHE A 137 17.71 -9.30 4.46
C PHE A 137 16.57 -10.25 4.09
N ALA A 138 15.34 -9.74 4.14
CA ALA A 138 14.19 -10.53 3.78
C ALA A 138 14.33 -11.01 2.33
N GLY A 139 13.98 -12.26 2.10
CA GLY A 139 14.01 -12.84 0.76
C GLY A 139 13.02 -12.16 -0.17
N PRO A 140 13.23 -12.25 -1.50
CA PRO A 140 12.19 -11.88 -2.44
C PRO A 140 10.95 -12.75 -2.18
N PHE A 141 9.75 -12.21 -2.42
CA PHE A 141 8.55 -13.04 -2.27
C PHE A 141 8.60 -14.27 -3.16
N SER A 142 8.02 -15.36 -2.67
CA SER A 142 7.85 -16.58 -3.42
C SER A 142 7.11 -16.33 -4.73
N GLU A 143 7.45 -17.15 -5.71
CA GLU A 143 6.82 -17.19 -7.02
C GLU A 143 5.30 -17.40 -6.86
N GLY A 144 4.49 -16.54 -7.49
CA GLY A 144 3.02 -16.65 -7.49
C GLY A 144 2.32 -16.28 -6.17
N LEU A 145 3.02 -15.62 -5.23
CA LEU A 145 2.43 -15.21 -3.96
C LEU A 145 1.22 -14.29 -4.18
N GLN A 146 0.07 -14.70 -3.65
CA GLN A 146 -1.13 -13.89 -3.53
C GLN A 146 -1.40 -13.61 -2.06
N MET A 147 -1.79 -12.39 -1.74
CA MET A 147 -2.16 -12.02 -0.38
C MET A 147 -3.45 -11.20 -0.38
N VAL A 148 -4.26 -11.42 0.65
CA VAL A 148 -5.38 -10.56 1.03
C VAL A 148 -5.18 -10.25 2.51
N ALA A 149 -5.20 -8.97 2.87
CA ALA A 149 -5.11 -8.51 4.25
C ALA A 149 -6.28 -7.60 4.60
N GLY A 150 -6.69 -7.64 5.86
CA GLY A 150 -7.95 -7.04 6.31
C GLY A 150 -9.14 -7.98 6.15
N HIS A 151 -10.34 -7.47 6.43
CA HIS A 151 -11.52 -8.34 6.53
C HIS A 151 -12.79 -7.66 6.02
N LEU A 152 -13.30 -8.13 4.89
CA LEU A 152 -14.40 -7.52 4.14
C LEU A 152 -15.73 -7.29 4.90
N ILE A 153 -16.05 -8.07 5.94
CA ILE A 153 -17.32 -7.96 6.69
C ILE A 153 -17.21 -7.31 8.08
N LYS A 154 -16.03 -6.88 8.54
CA LYS A 154 -15.92 -6.25 9.86
C LYS A 154 -16.60 -4.87 9.83
N ARG A 155 -17.34 -4.55 10.90
CA ARG A 155 -18.07 -3.28 11.09
C ARG A 155 -17.87 -2.66 12.48
N ALA A 156 -17.00 -3.24 13.29
CA ALA A 156 -16.62 -2.71 14.59
C ALA A 156 -15.13 -2.96 14.81
N PHE A 157 -14.48 -2.07 15.55
CA PHE A 157 -13.07 -2.19 15.90
C PHE A 157 -12.85 -3.14 17.07
N ASP A 158 -11.92 -4.08 16.91
CA ASP A 158 -11.35 -4.88 18.00
C ASP A 158 -9.85 -4.56 18.13
N PRO A 159 -9.41 -3.87 19.20
CA PRO A 159 -8.00 -3.54 19.39
C PRO A 159 -7.12 -4.77 19.70
N SER A 160 -7.71 -5.91 20.05
CA SER A 160 -6.97 -7.16 20.24
C SER A 160 -6.69 -7.88 18.92
N ASP A 161 -7.46 -7.57 17.87
CA ASP A 161 -7.32 -8.11 16.53
C ASP A 161 -6.21 -7.36 15.77
N ILE A 162 -5.09 -8.05 15.52
CA ILE A 162 -3.95 -7.42 14.87
C ILE A 162 -4.19 -7.09 13.40
N GLU A 163 -5.12 -7.79 12.74
CA GLU A 163 -5.51 -7.53 11.34
C GLU A 163 -6.17 -6.15 11.27
N GLN A 164 -7.05 -5.85 12.23
CA GLN A 164 -7.72 -4.55 12.30
C GLN A 164 -6.77 -3.41 12.69
N ARG A 165 -5.76 -3.70 13.51
CA ARG A 165 -4.71 -2.71 13.85
C ARG A 165 -3.81 -2.36 12.66
N ALA A 166 -3.69 -3.25 11.67
CA ALA A 166 -2.93 -3.02 10.45
C ALA A 166 -3.64 -2.09 9.46
N VAL A 167 -4.92 -1.80 9.69
CA VAL A 167 -5.75 -0.89 8.90
C VAL A 167 -5.91 0.43 9.63
N ASN A 168 -5.65 1.55 8.95
CA ASN A 168 -6.10 2.85 9.44
C ASN A 168 -6.32 3.85 8.31
N HIS A 169 -6.97 4.95 8.68
CA HIS A 169 -7.32 6.04 7.80
C HIS A 169 -6.81 7.34 8.43
N LEU A 170 -5.99 8.06 7.68
CA LEU A 170 -5.47 9.36 8.05
C LEU A 170 -6.25 10.43 7.29
N CYS A 171 -6.88 11.33 8.04
CA CYS A 171 -7.53 12.52 7.54
C CYS A 171 -6.54 13.67 7.53
N PHE A 172 -6.23 14.23 6.36
CA PHE A 172 -5.53 15.50 6.26
C PHE A 172 -6.52 16.64 6.46
N LEU A 173 -6.35 17.46 7.49
CA LEU A 173 -7.33 18.47 7.87
C LEU A 173 -7.20 19.73 7.01
N ARG A 174 -8.34 20.36 6.68
CA ARG A 174 -8.37 21.61 5.88
C ARG A 174 -7.67 22.80 6.56
N GLY A 175 -7.59 22.81 7.89
CA GLY A 175 -6.88 23.82 8.67
C GLY A 175 -5.40 23.50 8.94
N GLY A 176 -4.87 22.44 8.33
CA GLY A 176 -3.54 21.92 8.64
C GLY A 176 -3.57 20.86 9.74
N GLY A 177 -2.54 20.01 9.76
CA GLY A 177 -2.47 18.83 10.62
C GLY A 177 -3.24 17.62 10.07
N SER A 178 -3.28 16.55 10.86
CA SER A 178 -3.89 15.29 10.47
C SER A 178 -4.39 14.49 11.67
N VAL A 179 -5.44 13.69 11.47
CA VAL A 179 -6.00 12.79 12.48
C VAL A 179 -6.01 11.37 11.93
N GLN A 180 -5.49 10.41 12.68
CA GLN A 180 -5.50 9.00 12.32
C GLN A 180 -6.57 8.25 13.11
N THR A 181 -7.35 7.42 12.42
CA THR A 181 -8.43 6.62 13.01
C THR A 181 -8.43 5.21 12.40
N ASN A 182 -9.01 4.22 13.08
CA ASN A 182 -9.22 2.88 12.50
C ASN A 182 -10.54 2.77 11.72
N SER A 183 -11.36 3.83 11.74
CA SER A 183 -12.62 3.94 11.00
C SER A 183 -12.46 4.89 9.81
N VAL A 184 -13.46 4.97 8.93
CA VAL A 184 -13.61 6.13 8.05
C VAL A 184 -13.58 7.41 8.91
N PRO A 185 -12.73 8.41 8.57
CA PRO A 185 -12.66 9.63 9.36
C PRO A 185 -13.98 10.39 9.38
N LEU A 186 -14.35 10.90 10.56
CA LEU A 186 -15.54 11.73 10.73
C LEU A 186 -15.22 13.22 10.55
N GLU A 187 -13.96 13.60 10.48
CA GLU A 187 -13.49 14.96 10.26
C GLU A 187 -13.63 15.39 8.80
N GLN A 188 -13.61 16.71 8.56
CA GLN A 188 -13.57 17.24 7.20
C GLN A 188 -12.13 17.18 6.66
N CYS A 189 -11.89 16.23 5.76
CA CYS A 189 -10.57 15.99 5.19
C CYS A 189 -10.40 16.68 3.82
N ILE A 190 -9.21 17.20 3.53
CA ILE A 190 -8.79 17.52 2.15
C ILE A 190 -8.51 16.23 1.38
N ASP A 191 -7.85 15.29 2.04
CA ASP A 191 -7.56 13.96 1.54
C ASP A 191 -7.74 12.95 2.67
N ILE A 192 -8.22 11.77 2.33
CA ILE A 192 -8.17 10.59 3.19
C ILE A 192 -7.09 9.67 2.65
N ARG A 193 -6.11 9.31 3.49
CA ARG A 193 -5.16 8.24 3.20
C ARG A 193 -5.57 6.99 3.96
N SER A 194 -6.02 5.98 3.23
CA SER A 194 -6.29 4.65 3.78
C SER A 194 -5.05 3.79 3.63
N GLN A 195 -4.70 3.05 4.67
CA GLN A 195 -3.51 2.20 4.67
C GLN A 195 -3.82 0.76 5.09
N MET A 196 -2.98 -0.15 4.62
CA MET A 196 -3.00 -1.57 4.96
C MET A 196 -1.57 -2.07 5.07
N CYS A 197 -1.27 -2.83 6.11
CA CYS A 197 -0.09 -3.69 6.17
C CYS A 197 -0.56 -5.15 6.08
N TYR A 198 0.31 -6.09 5.70
CA TYR A 198 0.01 -7.53 5.77
C TYR A 198 0.54 -8.12 7.08
N PRO A 199 -0.27 -8.15 8.15
CA PRO A 199 0.07 -8.94 9.32
C PRO A 199 -0.21 -10.44 9.05
N ASP A 200 0.50 -11.31 9.77
CA ASP A 200 0.00 -12.66 10.05
C ASP A 200 -0.05 -12.82 11.56
N SER A 201 -1.26 -12.83 12.10
CA SER A 201 -1.55 -12.96 13.54
C SER A 201 -0.99 -14.19 14.21
N ARG A 202 -0.63 -15.22 13.43
CA ARG A 202 -0.05 -16.45 13.96
C ARG A 202 1.45 -16.33 14.20
N TYR A 203 2.12 -15.39 13.54
CA TYR A 203 3.58 -15.40 13.39
C TYR A 203 4.27 -14.06 13.63
N GLY A 204 3.53 -12.99 13.97
CA GLY A 204 4.14 -11.70 14.26
C GLY A 204 3.19 -10.63 14.76
N VAL A 205 3.70 -9.40 14.78
CA VAL A 205 2.95 -8.16 14.97
C VAL A 205 2.90 -7.40 13.64
N TYR A 206 1.93 -6.51 13.45
CA TYR A 206 1.73 -5.81 12.17
C TYR A 206 2.95 -5.01 11.65
N ASN A 207 3.96 -4.74 12.49
CA ASN A 207 5.19 -4.03 12.14
C ASN A 207 6.47 -4.86 12.34
N GLY A 208 6.37 -6.18 12.50
CA GLY A 208 7.54 -7.06 12.57
C GLY A 208 7.26 -8.41 13.22
N GLY A 209 8.32 -9.17 13.49
CA GLY A 209 8.16 -10.48 14.12
C GLY A 209 9.13 -11.51 13.59
N VAL A 210 9.17 -12.63 14.30
CA VAL A 210 10.07 -13.73 14.02
C VAL A 210 9.31 -14.77 13.22
N CYS A 211 9.82 -15.10 12.05
CA CYS A 211 9.29 -16.19 11.26
C CYS A 211 9.18 -17.48 12.09
N PRO A 212 8.12 -18.29 11.92
CA PRO A 212 7.97 -19.53 12.65
C PRO A 212 8.93 -20.59 12.12
N LYS A 213 9.16 -21.64 12.91
CA LYS A 213 9.99 -22.79 12.49
C LYS A 213 9.51 -23.42 11.18
N SER A 214 8.20 -23.44 10.92
CA SER A 214 7.62 -24.03 9.70
C SER A 214 7.82 -23.16 8.45
N HIS A 215 8.04 -21.85 8.62
CA HIS A 215 8.27 -20.89 7.52
C HIS A 215 9.42 -19.97 7.92
N PRO A 216 10.67 -20.48 7.98
CA PRO A 216 11.77 -19.85 8.69
C PRO A 216 12.41 -18.67 7.96
N ILE A 217 11.90 -18.30 6.78
CA ILE A 217 12.45 -17.27 5.91
C ILE A 217 11.53 -16.06 5.92
N ALA A 218 12.07 -14.91 6.34
CA ALA A 218 11.37 -13.64 6.24
C ALA A 218 11.28 -13.19 4.79
N VAL A 219 10.10 -12.71 4.41
CA VAL A 219 9.87 -12.02 3.13
C VAL A 219 9.56 -10.55 3.40
N ILE A 220 9.78 -9.71 2.38
CA ILE A 220 9.54 -8.28 2.48
C ILE A 220 8.10 -8.01 2.94
N THR A 221 7.92 -7.08 3.88
CA THR A 221 6.59 -6.60 4.27
C THR A 221 6.10 -5.59 3.25
N ILE A 222 4.86 -5.75 2.82
CA ILE A 222 4.19 -4.76 1.99
C ILE A 222 3.29 -3.88 2.85
N PHE A 223 3.39 -2.57 2.65
CA PHE A 223 2.53 -1.58 3.29
C PHE A 223 2.00 -0.61 2.22
N TYR A 224 0.69 -0.37 2.19
CA TYR A 224 0.05 0.50 1.21
C TYR A 224 -0.45 1.78 1.80
N GLU A 225 -0.41 2.83 0.99
CA GLU A 225 -1.14 4.06 1.22
C GLU A 225 -1.93 4.42 -0.03
N PHE A 226 -3.26 4.53 0.11
CA PHE A 226 -4.17 4.98 -0.94
C PHE A 226 -4.72 6.36 -0.57
N PHE A 227 -4.32 7.38 -1.32
CA PHE A 227 -4.77 8.75 -1.13
C PHE A 227 -6.02 9.01 -1.97
N LEU A 228 -7.08 9.43 -1.30
CA LEU A 228 -8.40 9.69 -1.83
C LEU A 228 -8.72 11.17 -1.64
N ASN A 229 -8.94 11.89 -2.74
CA ASN A 229 -9.22 13.33 -2.70
C ASN A 229 -10.65 13.59 -2.29
N THR A 230 -10.81 14.13 -1.08
CA THR A 230 -12.10 14.46 -0.49
C THR A 230 -12.39 15.95 -0.44
N SER A 231 -11.46 16.79 -0.89
CA SER A 231 -11.50 18.25 -0.75
C SER A 231 -12.74 18.92 -1.34
N LYS A 232 -13.32 18.32 -2.39
CA LYS A 232 -14.53 18.82 -3.06
C LYS A 232 -15.83 18.49 -2.33
N TYR A 233 -15.82 17.55 -1.38
CA TYR A 233 -17.02 17.10 -0.69
C TYR A 233 -17.21 17.85 0.62
N LYS A 234 -18.43 18.36 0.82
CA LYS A 234 -18.86 18.96 2.10
C LYS A 234 -19.51 17.94 3.03
N ASP A 235 -20.13 16.91 2.45
CA ASP A 235 -20.71 15.80 3.21
C ASP A 235 -19.62 14.79 3.55
N ARG A 236 -19.80 14.09 4.66
CA ARG A 236 -18.81 13.14 5.22
C ARG A 236 -19.31 11.70 5.24
N ASN A 237 -20.41 11.43 4.53
CA ASN A 237 -21.05 10.12 4.46
C ASN A 237 -20.28 9.22 3.48
N PHE A 238 -19.01 8.95 3.78
CA PHE A 238 -18.19 8.11 2.93
C PHE A 238 -18.48 6.64 3.20
N VAL A 239 -18.51 5.85 2.13
CA VAL A 239 -18.79 4.43 2.15
C VAL A 239 -17.80 3.71 1.23
N PHE A 240 -17.08 2.72 1.77
CA PHE A 240 -16.28 1.84 0.93
C PHE A 240 -17.20 0.87 0.16
N ALA A 241 -16.74 0.47 -1.02
CA ALA A 241 -17.39 -0.54 -1.82
C ALA A 241 -17.70 -1.79 -0.96
N ARG A 242 -18.88 -2.39 -1.15
CA ARG A 242 -19.58 -3.33 -0.22
C ARG A 242 -20.42 -2.66 0.88
N GLY A 243 -20.60 -1.34 0.82
CA GLY A 243 -21.50 -0.64 1.75
C GLY A 243 -20.91 -0.49 3.15
N ASP A 244 -19.58 -0.43 3.28
CA ASP A 244 -18.94 -0.22 4.56
C ASP A 244 -18.79 1.27 4.88
N GLU A 245 -19.69 1.77 5.71
CA GLU A 245 -19.66 3.16 6.24
C GLU A 245 -18.69 3.31 7.41
N THR A 246 -18.18 2.21 7.95
CA THR A 246 -17.36 2.20 9.17
C THR A 246 -15.86 2.24 8.87
N GLY A 247 -15.42 1.68 7.74
CA GLY A 247 -14.01 1.57 7.35
C GLY A 247 -13.32 0.30 7.83
N TYR A 248 -13.92 -0.43 8.78
CA TYR A 248 -13.35 -1.65 9.33
C TYR A 248 -13.34 -2.82 8.32
N GLY A 249 -14.13 -2.71 7.24
CA GLY A 249 -14.17 -3.65 6.13
C GLY A 249 -13.07 -3.43 5.08
N PHE A 250 -12.24 -2.39 5.25
CA PHE A 250 -11.16 -2.10 4.32
C PHE A 250 -10.15 -3.25 4.29
N HIS A 251 -9.73 -3.59 3.08
CA HIS A 251 -8.79 -4.66 2.80
C HIS A 251 -7.85 -4.24 1.67
N GLY A 252 -6.70 -4.90 1.60
CA GLY A 252 -5.76 -4.80 0.50
C GLY A 252 -5.52 -6.17 -0.10
N ASP A 253 -5.53 -6.20 -1.42
CA ASP A 253 -5.19 -7.38 -2.19
C ASP A 253 -3.88 -7.15 -2.94
N PHE A 254 -3.10 -8.22 -3.01
CA PHE A 254 -1.82 -8.26 -3.70
C PHE A 254 -1.74 -9.48 -4.59
N GLY A 255 -1.70 -9.21 -5.88
CA GLY A 255 -1.30 -10.21 -6.86
C GLY A 255 0.16 -9.99 -7.17
N LYS A 256 1.04 -10.79 -6.56
CA LYS A 256 2.43 -10.83 -7.03
C LYS A 256 2.58 -11.89 -8.09
N PRO A 257 3.18 -11.54 -9.21
CA PRO A 257 3.46 -12.54 -10.19
C PRO A 257 4.62 -13.49 -9.81
N PRO A 258 4.70 -14.64 -10.50
CA PRO A 258 5.86 -15.49 -10.56
C PRO A 258 6.96 -14.93 -11.49
N ALA A 259 7.65 -13.84 -11.13
CA ALA A 259 8.50 -13.18 -12.13
C ALA A 259 9.68 -14.00 -12.64
N ILE A 260 10.25 -13.54 -13.77
CA ILE A 260 11.63 -13.84 -14.13
C ILE A 260 12.44 -13.56 -12.86
N HIS A 261 13.07 -14.61 -12.33
CA HIS A 261 13.73 -14.62 -11.03
C HIS A 261 14.55 -13.35 -10.76
N THR A 262 15.15 -12.77 -11.80
CA THR A 262 15.95 -11.55 -11.78
C THR A 262 15.22 -10.28 -11.34
N ASP A 263 13.97 -10.04 -11.75
CA ASP A 263 13.27 -8.79 -11.38
C ASP A 263 12.76 -8.85 -9.94
N LEU A 264 12.34 -10.04 -9.49
CA LEU A 264 12.02 -10.25 -8.08
C LEU A 264 13.24 -10.16 -7.19
N GLN A 265 14.37 -10.68 -7.66
CA GLN A 265 15.64 -10.48 -6.98
C GLN A 265 16.00 -9.00 -6.95
N ARG A 266 15.85 -8.24 -8.04
CA ARG A 266 16.15 -6.80 -8.04
C ARG A 266 15.26 -6.01 -7.08
N LEU A 267 13.94 -6.25 -7.09
CA LEU A 267 13.00 -5.64 -6.13
C LEU A 267 13.32 -6.07 -4.69
N GLY A 268 13.60 -7.35 -4.48
CA GLY A 268 14.05 -7.88 -3.20
C GLY A 268 15.32 -7.18 -2.75
N ASP A 269 16.32 -7.08 -3.61
CA ASP A 269 17.65 -6.54 -3.33
C ASP A 269 17.68 -5.03 -3.13
N ALA A 270 16.63 -4.31 -3.51
CA ALA A 270 16.58 -2.86 -3.40
C ALA A 270 16.82 -2.38 -1.97
N HIS A 271 16.30 -3.09 -0.97
CA HIS A 271 16.58 -2.80 0.44
C HIS A 271 18.07 -2.96 0.84
N ARG A 272 18.89 -3.66 0.05
CA ARG A 272 20.35 -3.79 0.21
C ARG A 272 21.08 -2.71 -0.57
N THR A 273 20.68 -2.53 -1.82
CA THR A 273 21.48 -1.81 -2.82
C THR A 273 21.07 -0.35 -3.02
N CYS A 274 19.84 0.00 -2.67
CA CYS A 274 19.26 1.34 -2.79
C CYS A 274 19.30 2.05 -1.44
N THR A 275 20.47 2.03 -0.81
CA THR A 275 20.70 2.52 0.55
C THR A 275 21.70 3.69 0.55
N GLY A 276 21.92 4.32 1.71
CA GLY A 276 22.79 5.48 1.83
C GLY A 276 22.11 6.80 1.45
N ARG A 277 22.90 7.86 1.24
CA ARG A 277 22.38 9.21 0.99
C ARG A 277 21.65 9.36 -0.36
N GLU A 278 22.05 8.55 -1.34
CA GLU A 278 21.48 8.57 -2.69
C GLU A 278 20.26 7.64 -2.82
N GLY A 279 20.11 6.64 -1.95
CA GLY A 279 18.91 5.80 -1.90
C GLY A 279 18.62 5.11 -3.24
N ILE A 280 17.42 5.35 -3.80
CA ILE A 280 17.03 4.83 -5.11
C ILE A 280 17.84 5.44 -6.27
N ASP A 281 18.46 6.59 -6.07
CA ASP A 281 19.29 7.25 -7.09
C ASP A 281 20.74 6.73 -7.11
N ALA A 282 21.10 5.85 -6.18
CA ALA A 282 22.44 5.28 -6.11
C ALA A 282 22.76 4.48 -7.39
N PRO A 283 23.94 4.63 -8.02
CA PRO A 283 24.33 3.85 -9.20
C PRO A 283 24.30 2.34 -8.98
N SER A 284 24.52 1.91 -7.74
CA SER A 284 24.47 0.50 -7.33
C SER A 284 23.06 -0.04 -7.08
N CYS A 285 22.04 0.82 -7.06
CA CYS A 285 20.67 0.42 -6.73
C CYS A 285 20.14 -0.57 -7.77
N SER A 286 19.68 -1.73 -7.30
CA SER A 286 19.15 -2.83 -8.11
C SER A 286 17.90 -2.45 -8.92
N LEU A 287 17.23 -1.34 -8.57
CA LEU A 287 16.09 -0.79 -9.31
C LEU A 287 16.52 0.01 -10.56
N ASN A 288 17.78 0.46 -10.61
CA ASN A 288 18.31 1.28 -11.71
C ASN A 288 18.79 0.42 -12.87
N VAL A 289 17.84 -0.22 -13.52
CA VAL A 289 18.09 -1.02 -14.72
C VAL A 289 17.26 -0.43 -15.86
N GLY A 290 17.92 -0.15 -16.98
CA GLY A 290 17.22 0.31 -18.17
C GLY A 290 16.21 -0.73 -18.66
N VAL A 291 15.39 -0.35 -19.66
CA VAL A 291 14.34 -1.20 -20.26
C VAL A 291 14.86 -2.58 -20.74
N ASN A 292 16.18 -2.72 -20.91
CA ASN A 292 16.87 -3.95 -21.35
C ASN A 292 17.78 -4.58 -20.27
N GLY A 293 17.68 -4.17 -19.00
CA GLY A 293 18.44 -4.77 -17.91
C GLY A 293 19.93 -4.37 -17.83
N THR A 294 20.41 -3.47 -18.68
CA THR A 294 21.72 -2.82 -18.54
C THR A 294 21.67 -1.80 -17.41
N PRO A 295 22.56 -1.89 -16.40
CA PRO A 295 22.63 -0.92 -15.32
C PRO A 295 23.25 0.35 -15.88
N ASP A 296 22.44 1.35 -16.22
CA ASP A 296 23.02 2.68 -16.44
C ASP A 296 21.99 3.79 -16.26
N THR A 297 22.40 4.73 -15.40
CA THR A 297 21.74 5.96 -14.94
C THR A 297 20.42 5.77 -14.20
N ALA A 298 20.48 6.00 -12.88
CA ALA A 298 19.31 6.38 -12.09
C ALA A 298 18.59 7.51 -12.83
N THR A 299 17.42 7.23 -13.37
CA THR A 299 16.58 8.26 -13.97
C THR A 299 15.44 8.47 -13.00
N PRO A 300 15.31 9.65 -12.37
CA PRO A 300 14.13 9.96 -11.58
C PRO A 300 12.89 9.78 -12.45
N ARG A 301 12.01 8.86 -12.09
CA ARG A 301 10.78 8.59 -12.84
C ARG A 301 9.60 9.14 -12.06
N SER A 302 8.68 9.77 -12.78
CA SER A 302 7.38 10.11 -12.23
C SER A 302 6.39 9.00 -12.51
N PRO A 303 5.45 8.71 -11.59
CA PRO A 303 4.33 7.83 -11.87
C PRO A 303 3.61 8.27 -13.15
N VAL A 304 3.26 7.30 -14.01
CA VAL A 304 2.70 7.60 -15.33
C VAL A 304 1.17 7.70 -15.23
N ALA A 305 0.62 8.87 -15.52
CA ALA A 305 -0.83 9.11 -15.51
C ALA A 305 -1.56 8.50 -16.73
N GLN A 306 -0.85 8.27 -17.83
CA GLN A 306 -1.39 7.68 -19.04
C GLN A 306 -0.40 6.70 -19.68
N LEU A 307 -0.84 5.45 -19.84
CA LEU A 307 0.03 4.37 -20.32
C LEU A 307 0.56 4.63 -21.75
N PRO A 308 1.79 4.20 -22.06
CA PRO A 308 2.29 4.20 -23.44
C PRO A 308 1.31 3.48 -24.38
N GLY A 309 0.86 4.15 -25.44
CA GLY A 309 -0.15 3.60 -26.36
C GLY A 309 -1.61 3.79 -25.92
N GLY A 310 -1.87 4.48 -24.80
CA GLY A 310 -3.19 5.00 -24.43
C GLY A 310 -4.25 3.98 -24.03
N LYS A 311 -3.90 2.69 -23.90
CA LYS A 311 -4.85 1.64 -23.54
C LYS A 311 -4.77 1.34 -22.05
N ILE A 312 -5.68 1.93 -21.27
CA ILE A 312 -6.11 1.34 -20.00
C ILE A 312 -6.81 0.02 -20.38
N PRO A 313 -6.63 -1.09 -19.64
CA PRO A 313 -7.50 -2.25 -19.78
C PRO A 313 -8.91 -1.80 -19.46
N LEU A 314 -9.66 -1.40 -20.49
CA LEU A 314 -11.07 -1.16 -20.40
C LEU A 314 -11.70 -2.55 -20.31
N GLY A 315 -11.67 -3.13 -19.12
CA GLY A 315 -12.84 -3.85 -18.65
C GLY A 315 -13.93 -2.81 -18.52
N GLU A 316 -14.57 -2.44 -19.63
CA GLU A 316 -15.81 -1.70 -19.59
C GLU A 316 -16.74 -2.53 -18.71
N THR A 317 -16.88 -2.15 -17.43
CA THR A 317 -18.02 -2.60 -16.66
C THR A 317 -19.19 -2.06 -17.46
N PRO A 318 -20.03 -2.91 -18.09
CA PRO A 318 -21.06 -2.40 -18.95
C PRO A 318 -21.91 -1.47 -18.10
N VAL A 319 -21.97 -0.19 -18.46
CA VAL A 319 -23.00 0.72 -18.00
C VAL A 319 -24.32 0.30 -18.68
N ARG A 320 -24.68 -0.99 -18.62
CA ARG A 320 -26.02 -1.46 -18.91
C ARG A 320 -26.76 -1.46 -17.60
N VAL A 321 -27.46 -0.35 -17.42
CA VAL A 321 -28.67 -0.19 -16.63
C VAL A 321 -29.47 -1.51 -16.59
N LYS A 322 -29.27 -2.32 -15.55
CA LYS A 322 -30.30 -3.20 -15.01
C LYS A 322 -30.21 -3.10 -13.49
N ARG A 323 -31.29 -2.56 -12.92
CA ARG A 323 -31.50 -2.33 -11.48
C ARG A 323 -31.23 -3.62 -10.71
N SER A 324 -30.10 -3.72 -10.01
CA SER A 324 -29.96 -4.68 -8.92
C SER A 324 -30.51 -4.03 -7.65
N ARG A 325 -31.70 -4.49 -7.23
CA ARG A 325 -32.21 -4.29 -5.88
C ARG A 325 -31.33 -5.12 -4.95
N VAL A 326 -30.54 -4.45 -4.11
CA VAL A 326 -30.10 -5.00 -2.83
C VAL A 326 -30.18 -3.87 -1.81
N MET A 327 -31.40 -3.58 -1.36
CA MET A 327 -31.60 -3.13 0.02
C MET A 327 -31.91 -4.42 0.77
N ALA A 328 -31.20 -4.71 1.85
CA ALA A 328 -31.71 -5.62 2.85
C ALA A 328 -33.01 -4.99 3.37
N GLU A 329 -34.14 -5.58 3.01
CA GLU A 329 -35.38 -5.37 3.77
C GLU A 329 -35.24 -6.17 5.06
N GLU A 330 -35.63 -5.50 6.14
CA GLU A 330 -35.74 -6.00 7.52
C GLU A 330 -36.31 -7.43 7.57
N TYR A 331 -35.62 -8.31 8.30
CA TYR A 331 -36.18 -9.34 9.20
C TYR A 331 -35.12 -9.74 10.22
#